data_AF-A0A497QKT0-F1
#
_entry.id   AF-A0A497QKT0-F1
#
_cell.length_a   1.000
_cell.length_b   1.000
_cell.length_c   1.000
_cell.angle_alpha   90.00
_cell.angle_beta   90.00
_cell.angle_gamma   90.00
#
_symmetry.space_group_name_H-M   'P 1'
#
loop_
_entity.id
_entity.type
_entity.pdbx_description
1 polymer ?
#
loop_
_entity_poly.entity_id
_entity_poly.type
_entity_poly.pdbx_seq_one_letter_code
_entity_poly.pdbx_strand_id
1 'polypeptide(L)'
;MISSAVPKVRIQYERYVPIILFIWGYSWFFPSIGLYYYVKFSVYPNLPSLLQFSLVIIDLRLIAIWIFTPIIIILFFFIRLMILILFSRWVIRFCNWRSPQTELVAAAGVNRAEVRALNYYHLRGLILRILKWEVSKSIYPWLVPWAFAFVGANKIGKNSVLEDQFYTQEFLEMGENAYIGQGAIVSSHLVEGKYGAITLKKVKIGDHAVVGAFNAIPPGTELDPYTEFLPMSGVVKFRRVKGFGKYFGLPVGKISLKRYIRMLEIPDELEPLVLQNKQRKKRYKEAKNTQK
;
A
#
# COMPACT_ATOMS: atom_id res chain seq x y z
N MET A 1 8.01 31.68 -36.77
CA MET A 1 7.97 30.26 -36.32
C MET A 1 8.15 30.23 -34.82
N ILE A 2 7.05 30.07 -34.08
CA ILE A 2 7.07 30.02 -32.62
C ILE A 2 7.75 28.72 -32.24
N SER A 3 8.93 28.81 -31.61
CA SER A 3 9.63 27.71 -30.95
C SER A 3 8.63 26.98 -30.04
N SER A 4 8.13 25.84 -30.50
CA SER A 4 7.28 24.97 -29.71
C SER A 4 8.18 24.29 -28.67
N ALA A 5 8.38 24.97 -27.55
CA ALA A 5 9.18 24.46 -26.44
C ALA A 5 8.79 23.01 -26.15
N VAL A 6 9.77 22.10 -26.28
CA VAL A 6 9.57 20.68 -25.98
C VAL A 6 8.96 20.60 -24.58
N PRO A 7 7.78 20.01 -24.41
CA PRO A 7 7.15 19.93 -23.11
C PRO A 7 8.09 19.13 -22.20
N LYS A 8 8.47 19.69 -21.05
CA LYS A 8 9.28 19.00 -20.05
C LYS A 8 8.41 18.60 -18.88
N VAL A 9 8.70 17.45 -18.28
CA VAL A 9 8.16 17.07 -16.98
C VAL A 9 8.60 18.13 -15.97
N ARG A 10 7.65 18.70 -15.23
CA ARG A 10 7.92 19.75 -14.23
C ARG A 10 7.20 19.42 -12.94
N ILE A 11 7.86 19.68 -11.82
CA ILE A 11 7.24 19.62 -10.51
C ILE A 11 6.25 20.79 -10.40
N GLN A 12 4.97 20.48 -10.21
CA GLN A 12 3.87 21.46 -10.24
C GLN A 12 3.47 21.86 -8.82
N TYR A 13 4.36 22.56 -8.09
CA TYR A 13 4.13 22.95 -6.70
C TYR A 13 2.81 23.69 -6.48
N GLU A 14 2.43 24.57 -7.42
CA GLU A 14 1.17 25.32 -7.43
C GLU A 14 -0.07 24.42 -7.36
N ARG A 15 0.01 23.20 -7.90
CA ARG A 15 -1.07 22.21 -7.82
C ARG A 15 -0.95 21.32 -6.60
N TYR A 16 0.27 21.05 -6.17
CA TYR A 16 0.54 20.12 -5.07
C TYR A 16 0.12 20.70 -3.73
N VAL A 17 0.46 21.95 -3.45
CA VAL A 17 0.16 22.60 -2.15
C VAL A 17 -1.34 22.64 -1.86
N PRO A 18 -2.22 23.11 -2.78
CA PRO A 18 -3.66 23.10 -2.52
C PRO A 18 -4.23 21.70 -2.32
N ILE A 19 -3.73 20.69 -3.05
CA ILE A 19 -4.17 19.30 -2.88
C ILE A 19 -3.76 18.76 -1.52
N ILE A 20 -2.54 19.05 -1.06
CA ILE A 20 -2.07 18.67 0.27
C ILE A 20 -2.95 19.31 1.34
N LEU A 21 -3.17 20.63 1.26
CA LEU A 21 -4.02 21.36 2.21
C LEU A 21 -5.46 20.83 2.20
N PHE A 22 -5.98 20.47 1.03
CA PHE A 22 -7.29 19.86 0.90
C PHE A 22 -7.36 18.49 1.59
N ILE A 23 -6.50 17.54 1.20
CA ILE A 23 -6.56 16.16 1.70
C ILE A 23 -6.17 16.11 3.18
N TRP A 24 -5.04 16.70 3.54
CA TRP A 24 -4.51 16.63 4.89
C TRP A 24 -5.21 17.61 5.83
N GLY A 25 -5.31 18.89 5.43
CA GLY A 25 -5.88 19.95 6.28
C GLY A 25 -7.37 19.75 6.53
N TYR A 26 -8.19 19.58 5.50
CA TYR A 26 -9.64 19.41 5.71
C TYR A 26 -10.01 18.08 6.35
N SER A 27 -9.14 17.06 6.33
CA SER A 27 -9.40 15.81 7.06
C SER A 27 -9.54 16.05 8.57
N TRP A 28 -8.85 17.07 9.11
CA TRP A 28 -8.91 17.44 10.52
C TRP A 28 -10.13 18.29 10.87
N PHE A 29 -10.79 18.92 9.90
CA PHE A 29 -11.83 19.92 10.17
C PHE A 29 -13.02 19.33 10.95
N PHE A 30 -13.65 18.29 10.41
CA PHE A 30 -14.83 17.68 11.05
C PHE A 30 -14.52 16.98 12.37
N PRO A 31 -13.45 16.16 12.48
CA PRO A 31 -13.10 15.53 13.75
C PRO A 31 -12.73 16.54 14.84
N SER A 32 -12.03 17.62 14.48
CA SER A 32 -11.65 18.66 15.46
C SER A 32 -12.84 19.41 16.02
N ILE A 33 -13.86 19.70 15.20
CA ILE A 33 -15.10 20.32 15.67
C ILE A 33 -15.83 19.40 16.66
N GLY A 34 -15.96 18.12 16.32
CA GLY A 34 -16.59 17.14 17.22
C GLY A 34 -15.84 16.98 18.54
N LEU A 35 -14.51 16.89 18.47
CA LEU A 35 -13.66 16.81 19.65
C LEU A 35 -13.72 18.09 20.51
N TYR A 36 -13.77 19.27 19.88
CA TYR A 36 -13.94 20.55 20.58
C TYR A 36 -15.22 20.57 21.40
N TYR A 37 -16.35 20.17 20.83
CA TYR A 37 -17.62 20.13 21.56
C TYR A 37 -17.60 19.07 22.68
N TYR A 38 -17.02 17.90 22.43
CA TYR A 38 -16.84 16.88 23.46
C TYR A 38 -16.04 17.42 24.66
N VAL A 39 -14.88 18.03 24.41
CA VAL A 39 -14.03 18.61 25.45
C VAL A 39 -14.75 19.73 26.18
N LYS A 40 -15.39 20.66 25.46
CA LYS A 40 -16.10 21.81 26.04
C LYS A 40 -17.25 21.41 26.97
N PHE A 41 -18.03 20.39 26.61
CA PHE A 41 -19.22 20.00 27.37
C PHE A 41 -18.99 18.87 28.37
N SER A 42 -18.05 17.97 28.11
CA SER A 42 -17.82 16.79 28.96
C SER A 42 -16.59 16.94 29.85
N VAL A 43 -15.46 17.37 29.29
CA VAL A 43 -14.17 17.38 30.01
C VAL A 43 -13.97 18.68 30.78
N TYR A 44 -14.10 19.83 30.12
CA TYR A 44 -13.83 21.15 30.68
C TYR A 44 -14.65 21.47 31.95
N PRO A 45 -15.97 21.20 32.02
CA PRO A 45 -16.76 21.50 33.21
C PRO A 45 -16.38 20.63 34.43
N ASN A 46 -15.80 19.45 34.18
CA ASN A 46 -15.41 18.51 35.23
C ASN A 46 -13.90 18.51 35.48
N LEU A 47 -13.14 19.40 34.84
CA LEU A 47 -11.68 19.39 34.84
C LEU A 47 -11.05 19.43 36.25
N PRO A 48 -11.50 20.29 37.19
CA PRO A 48 -10.95 20.31 38.54
C PRO A 48 -11.11 18.95 39.26
N SER A 49 -12.26 18.31 39.09
CA SER A 49 -12.57 17.01 39.70
C SER A 49 -11.83 15.86 39.01
N LEU A 50 -11.63 15.94 37.68
CA LEU A 50 -10.88 14.95 36.91
C LEU A 50 -9.40 14.90 37.28
N LEU A 51 -8.82 16.00 37.76
CA LEU A 51 -7.43 16.08 38.24
C LEU A 51 -7.23 15.46 39.62
N GLN A 52 -8.30 15.27 40.39
CA GLN A 52 -8.26 14.68 41.73
C GLN A 52 -8.61 13.19 41.65
N PHE A 53 -7.59 12.33 41.69
CA PHE A 53 -7.76 10.89 41.54
C PHE A 53 -8.78 10.26 42.53
N SER A 54 -8.84 10.76 43.76
CA SER A 54 -9.80 10.29 44.77
C SER A 54 -11.26 10.54 44.37
N LEU A 55 -11.57 11.69 43.77
CA LEU A 55 -12.93 12.03 43.33
C LEU A 55 -13.34 11.21 42.09
N VAL A 56 -12.38 10.93 41.21
CA VAL A 56 -12.63 10.14 39.99
C VAL A 56 -13.16 8.76 40.34
N ILE A 57 -12.64 8.09 41.38
CA ILE A 57 -13.05 6.72 41.73
C ILE A 57 -14.43 6.68 42.40
N ILE A 58 -14.91 7.79 42.95
CA ILE A 58 -16.17 7.85 43.71
C ILE A 58 -17.34 8.19 42.78
N ASP A 59 -17.14 9.08 41.82
CA ASP A 59 -18.19 9.53 40.91
C ASP A 59 -18.20 8.73 39.60
N LEU A 60 -19.25 7.94 39.40
CA LEU A 60 -19.48 7.14 38.19
C LEU A 60 -19.38 7.98 36.89
N ARG A 61 -19.78 9.26 36.92
CA ARG A 61 -19.68 10.17 35.78
C ARG A 61 -18.22 10.47 35.43
N LEU A 62 -17.37 10.69 36.44
CA LEU A 62 -15.95 10.97 36.24
C LEU A 62 -15.22 9.72 35.75
N ILE A 63 -15.55 8.54 36.27
CA ILE A 63 -15.06 7.24 35.75
C ILE A 63 -15.40 7.11 34.27
N ALA A 64 -16.67 7.36 33.91
CA ALA A 64 -17.12 7.29 32.53
C ALA A 64 -16.32 8.25 31.62
N ILE A 65 -16.15 9.51 32.03
CA ILE A 65 -15.34 10.47 31.27
C ILE A 65 -13.91 9.97 31.12
N TRP A 66 -13.29 9.46 32.19
CA TRP A 66 -11.92 8.92 32.16
C TRP A 66 -11.75 7.75 31.19
N ILE A 67 -12.71 6.80 31.17
CA ILE A 67 -12.64 5.62 30.29
C ILE A 67 -13.00 5.99 28.85
N PHE A 68 -14.04 6.80 28.64
CA PHE A 68 -14.52 7.12 27.30
C PHE A 68 -13.70 8.18 26.59
N THR A 69 -13.02 9.10 27.30
CA THR A 69 -12.17 10.12 26.66
C THR A 69 -11.14 9.53 25.70
N PRO A 70 -10.27 8.57 26.10
CA PRO A 70 -9.30 7.98 25.18
C PRO A 70 -9.97 7.23 24.02
N ILE A 71 -11.10 6.55 24.26
CA ILE A 71 -11.86 5.86 23.22
C ILE A 71 -12.42 6.85 22.20
N ILE A 72 -12.94 7.99 22.67
CA ILE A 72 -13.49 9.06 21.82
C ILE A 72 -12.38 9.72 21.00
N ILE A 73 -11.21 9.97 21.58
CA ILE A 73 -10.04 10.49 20.84
C ILE A 73 -9.62 9.51 19.73
N ILE A 74 -9.53 8.22 20.06
CA ILE A 74 -9.23 7.15 19.10
C ILE A 74 -10.28 7.10 17.98
N LEU A 75 -11.56 7.21 18.32
CA LEU A 75 -12.68 7.21 17.36
C LEU A 75 -12.61 8.41 16.42
N PHE A 76 -12.42 9.63 16.94
CA PHE A 76 -12.29 10.83 16.11
C PHE A 76 -11.06 10.77 15.20
N PHE A 77 -9.96 10.20 15.69
CA PHE A 77 -8.77 9.96 14.88
C PHE A 77 -9.03 8.93 13.76
N PHE A 78 -9.81 7.87 14.04
CA PHE A 78 -10.24 6.92 13.01
C PHE A 78 -11.15 7.59 11.96
N ILE A 79 -12.12 8.41 12.38
CA ILE A 79 -12.98 9.19 11.47
C ILE A 79 -12.13 10.10 10.57
N ARG A 80 -11.13 10.77 11.14
CA ARG A 80 -10.16 11.58 10.38
C ARG A 80 -9.50 10.77 9.27
N LEU A 81 -9.01 9.56 9.58
CA LEU A 81 -8.38 8.68 8.58
C LEU A 81 -9.37 8.29 7.48
N MET A 82 -10.64 7.99 7.82
CA MET A 82 -11.66 7.67 6.82
C MET A 82 -11.94 8.85 5.89
N ILE A 83 -12.02 10.07 6.42
CA ILE A 83 -12.18 11.30 5.63
C ILE A 83 -10.96 11.52 4.72
N LEU A 84 -9.74 11.33 5.23
CA LEU A 84 -8.51 11.45 4.45
C LEU A 84 -8.48 10.46 3.27
N ILE A 85 -8.87 9.21 3.51
CA ILE A 85 -8.97 8.15 2.49
C ILE A 85 -10.04 8.50 1.44
N LEU A 86 -11.19 9.04 1.88
CA LEU A 86 -12.27 9.50 1.01
C LEU A 86 -11.83 10.66 0.10
N PHE A 87 -11.22 11.69 0.66
CA PHE A 87 -10.70 12.83 -0.11
C PHE A 87 -9.62 12.37 -1.09
N SER A 88 -8.72 11.47 -0.68
CA SER A 88 -7.73 10.86 -1.56
C SER A 88 -8.40 10.16 -2.75
N ARG A 89 -9.47 9.39 -2.51
CA ARG A 89 -10.24 8.74 -3.59
C ARG A 89 -10.83 9.74 -4.58
N TRP A 90 -11.39 10.85 -4.10
CA TRP A 90 -11.95 11.88 -4.98
C TRP A 90 -10.89 12.52 -5.86
N VAL A 91 -9.75 12.91 -5.28
CA VAL A 91 -8.66 13.54 -6.05
C VAL A 91 -8.03 12.56 -7.03
N ILE A 92 -7.83 11.29 -6.66
CA ILE A 92 -7.31 10.27 -7.59
C ILE A 92 -8.31 9.97 -8.71
N ARG A 93 -9.60 9.88 -8.41
CA ARG A 93 -10.64 9.71 -9.43
C ARG A 93 -10.64 10.88 -10.42
N PHE A 94 -10.49 12.10 -9.93
CA PHE A 94 -10.33 13.29 -10.78
C PHE A 94 -9.06 13.21 -11.64
N CYS A 95 -7.93 12.80 -11.07
CA CYS A 95 -6.69 12.59 -11.82
C CYS A 95 -6.87 11.54 -12.92
N ASN A 96 -7.51 10.42 -12.62
CA ASN A 96 -7.75 9.33 -13.56
C ASN A 96 -8.72 9.72 -14.67
N TRP A 97 -9.69 10.59 -14.39
CA TRP A 97 -10.56 11.16 -15.41
C TRP A 97 -9.79 12.04 -16.41
N ARG A 98 -8.79 12.79 -15.95
CA ARG A 98 -7.97 13.66 -16.81
C ARG A 98 -6.83 12.93 -17.52
N SER A 99 -6.21 11.96 -16.86
CA SER A 99 -5.15 11.12 -17.40
C SER A 99 -5.21 9.76 -16.71
N PRO A 100 -5.76 8.73 -17.37
CA PRO A 100 -5.83 7.40 -16.80
C PRO A 100 -4.42 6.84 -16.54
N GLN A 101 -4.36 5.79 -15.72
CA GLN A 101 -3.13 5.08 -15.44
C GLN A 101 -2.64 4.36 -16.70
N THR A 102 -1.54 4.84 -17.27
CA THR A 102 -0.93 4.31 -18.49
C THR A 102 0.43 3.71 -18.17
N GLU A 103 0.67 2.49 -18.65
CA GLU A 103 2.00 1.90 -18.63
C GLU A 103 2.90 2.57 -19.67
N LEU A 104 4.16 2.78 -19.32
CA LEU A 104 5.18 3.42 -20.14
C LEU A 104 6.46 2.58 -20.06
N VAL A 105 7.18 2.43 -21.16
CA VAL A 105 8.48 1.75 -21.17
C VAL A 105 9.50 2.72 -21.72
N ALA A 106 10.54 3.00 -20.94
CA ALA A 106 11.60 3.96 -21.30
C ALA A 106 11.08 5.33 -21.77
N ALA A 107 10.06 5.89 -21.09
CA ALA A 107 9.52 7.20 -21.44
C ALA A 107 10.52 8.31 -21.10
N ALA A 108 11.05 8.98 -22.12
CA ALA A 108 12.01 10.07 -21.98
C ALA A 108 11.33 11.45 -21.82
N GLY A 109 10.00 11.52 -21.90
CA GLY A 109 9.27 12.78 -21.73
C GLY A 109 9.43 13.73 -22.93
N VAL A 110 9.61 13.17 -24.12
CA VAL A 110 9.75 13.93 -25.38
C VAL A 110 8.37 14.32 -25.92
N ASN A 111 7.40 13.41 -25.77
CA ASN A 111 6.06 13.55 -26.31
C ASN A 111 5.11 14.24 -25.33
N ARG A 112 4.21 15.10 -25.82
CA ARG A 112 3.17 15.77 -25.00
C ARG A 112 2.32 14.78 -24.19
N ALA A 113 1.98 13.64 -24.78
CA ALA A 113 1.19 12.59 -24.12
C ALA A 113 1.97 11.94 -22.96
N GLU A 114 3.24 11.59 -23.17
CA GLU A 114 4.12 11.04 -22.13
C GLU A 114 4.30 12.02 -20.97
N VAL A 115 4.58 13.29 -21.27
CA VAL A 115 4.75 14.34 -20.26
C VAL A 115 3.48 14.51 -19.43
N ARG A 116 2.30 14.45 -20.07
CA ARG A 116 1.02 14.47 -19.37
C ARG A 116 0.89 13.25 -18.45
N ALA A 117 1.13 12.04 -18.95
CA ALA A 117 1.04 10.81 -18.17
C ALA A 117 1.99 10.83 -16.95
N LEU A 118 3.24 11.24 -17.15
CA LEU A 118 4.26 11.36 -16.09
C LEU A 118 3.89 12.43 -15.04
N ASN A 119 3.38 13.59 -15.46
CA ASN A 119 2.94 14.62 -14.53
C ASN A 119 1.78 14.14 -13.63
N TYR A 120 0.80 13.42 -14.20
CA TYR A 120 -0.30 12.84 -13.44
C TYR A 120 0.13 11.63 -12.59
N TYR A 121 1.13 10.86 -13.03
CA TYR A 121 1.79 9.83 -12.22
C TYR A 121 2.41 10.45 -10.95
N HIS A 122 3.20 11.52 -11.09
CA HIS A 122 3.78 12.21 -9.93
C HIS A 122 2.72 12.81 -9.00
N LEU A 123 1.65 13.37 -9.56
CA LEU A 123 0.52 13.91 -8.79
C LEU A 123 -0.19 12.83 -7.97
N ARG A 124 -0.49 11.67 -8.58
CA ARG A 124 -1.07 10.52 -7.86
C ARG A 124 -0.10 9.99 -6.81
N GLY A 125 1.18 9.84 -7.15
CA GLY A 125 2.23 9.41 -6.22
C GLY A 125 2.33 10.30 -4.97
N LEU A 126 2.17 11.62 -5.12
CA LEU A 126 2.11 12.53 -3.98
C LEU A 126 0.93 12.21 -3.04
N ILE A 127 -0.27 12.06 -3.60
CA ILE A 127 -1.49 11.75 -2.84
C ILE A 127 -1.35 10.41 -2.12
N LEU A 128 -0.87 9.39 -2.83
CA LEU A 128 -0.68 8.03 -2.31
C LEU A 128 0.42 7.97 -1.25
N ARG A 129 1.43 8.85 -1.32
CA ARG A 129 2.45 8.97 -0.30
C ARG A 129 1.89 9.53 1.01
N ILE A 130 1.03 10.54 0.94
CA ILE A 130 0.36 11.12 2.12
C ILE A 130 -0.55 10.06 2.74
N LEU A 131 -1.37 9.41 1.92
CA LEU A 131 -2.24 8.30 2.32
C LEU A 131 -1.43 7.21 3.04
N LYS A 132 -0.34 6.75 2.43
CA LYS A 132 0.54 5.74 3.02
C LYS A 132 1.05 6.20 4.39
N TRP A 133 1.66 7.38 4.46
CA TRP A 133 2.29 7.87 5.68
C TRP A 133 1.29 7.93 6.83
N GLU A 134 0.13 8.52 6.57
CA GLU A 134 -0.92 8.74 7.57
C GLU A 134 -1.51 7.42 8.08
N VAL A 135 -1.77 6.45 7.20
CA VAL A 135 -2.35 5.16 7.61
C VAL A 135 -1.28 4.25 8.24
N SER A 136 -0.08 4.16 7.66
CA SER A 136 0.95 3.21 8.13
C SER A 136 1.52 3.60 9.49
N LYS A 137 1.64 4.91 9.79
CA LYS A 137 2.11 5.41 11.09
C LYS A 137 0.98 5.60 12.11
N SER A 138 -0.25 5.28 11.74
CA SER A 138 -1.38 5.30 12.66
C SER A 138 -1.39 4.04 13.54
N ILE A 139 -2.31 4.00 14.50
CA ILE A 139 -2.64 2.77 15.24
C ILE A 139 -3.37 1.71 14.38
N TYR A 140 -3.60 1.98 13.09
CA TYR A 140 -4.32 1.13 12.14
C TYR A 140 -3.51 0.78 10.88
N PRO A 141 -2.26 0.30 10.97
CA PRO A 141 -1.40 0.04 9.80
C PRO A 141 -2.00 -1.02 8.85
N TRP A 142 -2.79 -1.96 9.37
CA TRP A 142 -3.47 -2.98 8.56
C TRP A 142 -4.52 -2.44 7.60
N LEU A 143 -4.91 -1.16 7.70
CA LEU A 143 -5.82 -0.52 6.75
C LEU A 143 -5.14 -0.17 5.42
N VAL A 144 -3.81 -0.21 5.33
CA VAL A 144 -3.06 0.17 4.14
C VAL A 144 -3.54 -0.59 2.89
N PRO A 145 -3.58 -1.94 2.84
CA PRO A 145 -4.04 -2.67 1.65
C PRO A 145 -5.45 -2.24 1.22
N TRP A 146 -6.36 -2.10 2.18
CA TRP A 146 -7.72 -1.65 1.93
C TRP A 146 -7.77 -0.21 1.39
N ALA A 147 -7.04 0.72 2.00
CA ALA A 147 -7.04 2.13 1.61
C ALA A 147 -6.52 2.30 0.17
N PHE A 148 -5.43 1.61 -0.20
CA PHE A 148 -4.89 1.64 -1.55
C PHE A 148 -5.84 1.04 -2.60
N ALA A 149 -6.52 -0.07 -2.26
CA ALA A 149 -7.55 -0.66 -3.11
C ALA A 149 -8.78 0.26 -3.24
N PHE A 150 -9.24 0.83 -2.13
CA PHE A 150 -10.40 1.72 -2.07
C PHE A 150 -10.17 3.01 -2.85
N VAL A 151 -9.00 3.62 -2.78
CA VAL A 151 -8.69 4.82 -3.57
C VAL A 151 -8.63 4.52 -5.08
N GLY A 152 -8.42 3.26 -5.46
CA GLY A 152 -8.47 2.78 -6.84
C GLY A 152 -7.16 2.93 -7.60
N ALA A 153 -6.04 3.08 -6.90
CA ALA A 153 -4.71 3.13 -7.51
C ALA A 153 -4.11 1.73 -7.76
N ASN A 154 -4.57 0.74 -6.98
CA ASN A 154 -4.11 -0.66 -7.00
C ASN A 154 -5.29 -1.63 -6.93
N LYS A 155 -5.05 -2.88 -7.30
CA LYS A 155 -5.94 -4.01 -7.05
C LYS A 155 -5.29 -4.91 -6.01
N ILE A 156 -5.91 -5.08 -4.86
CA ILE A 156 -5.37 -5.90 -3.78
C ILE A 156 -6.46 -6.87 -3.32
N GLY A 157 -6.17 -8.17 -3.38
CA GLY A 157 -7.07 -9.22 -2.94
C GLY A 157 -7.28 -9.24 -1.43
N LYS A 158 -8.31 -9.97 -0.99
CA LYS A 158 -8.64 -10.12 0.43
C LYS A 158 -7.54 -10.87 1.17
N ASN A 159 -7.40 -10.59 2.47
CA ASN A 159 -6.43 -11.21 3.39
C ASN A 159 -4.97 -11.08 2.94
N SER A 160 -4.68 -10.14 2.05
CA SER A 160 -3.32 -9.86 1.58
C SER A 160 -2.65 -8.85 2.49
N VAL A 161 -1.38 -9.08 2.78
CA VAL A 161 -0.61 -8.28 3.74
C VAL A 161 0.51 -7.54 3.01
N LEU A 162 0.65 -6.27 3.35
CA LEU A 162 1.72 -5.39 2.90
C LEU A 162 2.47 -4.90 4.14
N GLU A 163 3.67 -5.41 4.37
CA GLU A 163 4.55 -4.91 5.42
C GLU A 163 5.14 -3.54 5.04
N ASP A 164 5.48 -2.75 6.06
CA ASP A 164 6.03 -1.41 5.84
C ASP A 164 7.42 -1.50 5.19
N GLN A 165 7.66 -0.62 4.19
CA GLN A 165 8.93 -0.18 3.59
C GLN A 165 8.70 0.39 2.18
N PHE A 166 8.75 -0.41 1.11
CA PHE A 166 8.72 0.07 -0.27
C PHE A 166 7.84 -0.79 -1.17
N TYR A 167 6.53 -0.54 -1.18
CA TYR A 167 5.61 -1.12 -2.15
C TYR A 167 5.08 -0.07 -3.12
N THR A 168 4.75 -0.58 -4.30
CA THR A 168 4.17 0.15 -5.42
C THR A 168 2.97 0.98 -4.99
N GLN A 169 3.09 2.31 -5.10
CA GLN A 169 2.00 3.22 -4.77
C GLN A 169 0.86 3.11 -5.78
N GLU A 170 1.16 2.96 -7.07
CA GLU A 170 0.18 2.67 -8.12
C GLU A 170 0.69 1.62 -9.12
N PHE A 171 -0.21 0.85 -9.73
CA PHE A 171 0.08 -0.30 -10.61
C PHE A 171 0.47 -1.61 -9.91
N LEU A 172 0.03 -1.82 -8.68
CA LEU A 172 0.08 -3.14 -8.03
C LEU A 172 -1.22 -3.91 -8.31
N GLU A 173 -1.09 -5.12 -8.84
CA GLU A 173 -2.19 -6.10 -8.92
C GLU A 173 -1.80 -7.32 -8.08
N MET A 174 -2.31 -7.37 -6.85
CA MET A 174 -2.02 -8.41 -5.86
C MET A 174 -3.26 -9.29 -5.66
N GLY A 175 -3.06 -10.60 -5.74
CA GLY A 175 -4.10 -11.62 -5.53
C GLY A 175 -4.53 -11.74 -4.07
N GLU A 176 -5.34 -12.75 -3.80
CA GLU A 176 -5.83 -13.05 -2.43
C GLU A 176 -4.79 -13.84 -1.62
N ASN A 177 -4.78 -13.61 -0.31
CA ASN A 177 -3.89 -14.27 0.65
C ASN A 177 -2.40 -14.18 0.26
N ALA A 178 -2.00 -13.09 -0.39
CA ALA A 178 -0.63 -12.85 -0.80
C ALA A 178 0.10 -12.04 0.28
N TYR A 179 1.43 -12.15 0.31
CA TYR A 179 2.27 -11.50 1.32
C TYR A 179 3.43 -10.76 0.69
N ILE A 180 3.61 -9.49 1.03
CA ILE A 180 4.82 -8.72 0.78
C ILE A 180 5.48 -8.42 2.12
N GLY A 181 6.65 -9.01 2.34
CA GLY A 181 7.38 -8.92 3.59
C GLY A 181 8.18 -7.64 3.77
N GLN A 182 8.61 -7.44 5.01
CA GLN A 182 9.34 -6.25 5.45
C GLN A 182 10.58 -5.99 4.59
N GLY A 183 10.81 -4.72 4.24
CA GLY A 183 11.99 -4.33 3.47
C GLY A 183 11.98 -4.80 2.00
N ALA A 184 10.95 -5.51 1.55
CA ALA A 184 10.80 -5.81 0.14
C ALA A 184 10.56 -4.52 -0.64
N ILE A 185 11.29 -4.37 -1.73
CA ILE A 185 11.18 -3.29 -2.71
C ILE A 185 10.35 -3.83 -3.86
N VAL A 186 9.05 -3.52 -3.85
CA VAL A 186 8.14 -3.75 -4.96
C VAL A 186 7.90 -2.41 -5.64
N SER A 187 8.39 -2.24 -6.86
CA SER A 187 8.27 -0.97 -7.58
C SER A 187 7.67 -1.17 -8.97
N SER A 188 6.63 -0.39 -9.28
CA SER A 188 6.08 -0.24 -10.63
C SER A 188 6.83 0.77 -11.48
N HIS A 189 7.78 1.51 -10.89
CA HIS A 189 8.60 2.47 -11.61
C HIS A 189 10.09 2.21 -11.48
N LEU A 190 10.83 2.53 -12.54
CA LEU A 190 12.29 2.51 -12.56
C LEU A 190 12.77 3.66 -13.44
N VAL A 191 13.76 4.40 -12.96
CA VAL A 191 14.49 5.39 -13.76
C VAL A 191 15.65 4.70 -14.46
N GLU A 192 15.69 4.80 -15.78
CA GLU A 192 16.61 4.09 -16.66
C GLU A 192 17.68 5.04 -17.22
N GLY A 193 18.94 4.67 -17.00
CA GLY A 193 20.11 5.26 -17.66
C GLY A 193 20.41 6.72 -17.31
N LYS A 194 21.40 7.28 -18.01
CA LYS A 194 21.92 8.64 -17.81
C LYS A 194 20.91 9.74 -18.16
N TYR A 195 19.96 9.45 -19.06
CA TYR A 195 18.97 10.41 -19.56
C TYR A 195 17.66 10.41 -18.76
N GLY A 196 17.56 9.58 -17.72
CA GLY A 196 16.44 9.62 -16.78
C GLY A 196 15.10 9.16 -17.36
N ALA A 197 15.11 8.28 -18.37
CA ALA A 197 13.88 7.71 -18.93
C ALA A 197 13.14 6.92 -17.85
N ILE A 198 11.82 6.97 -17.80
CA ILE A 198 11.03 6.30 -16.77
C ILE A 198 10.27 5.13 -17.38
N THR A 199 10.45 3.95 -16.81
CA THR A 199 9.59 2.79 -17.05
C THR A 199 8.52 2.73 -15.96
N LEU A 200 7.25 2.74 -16.35
CA LEU A 200 6.06 2.53 -15.51
C LEU A 200 5.34 1.26 -15.98
N LYS A 201 5.36 0.20 -15.18
CA LYS A 201 4.75 -1.06 -15.57
C LYS A 201 4.13 -1.75 -14.37
N LYS A 202 2.97 -2.37 -14.56
CA LYS A 202 2.29 -3.13 -13.51
C LYS A 202 3.18 -4.23 -12.95
N VAL A 203 3.08 -4.41 -11.64
CA VAL A 203 3.60 -5.57 -10.94
C VAL A 203 2.41 -6.44 -10.55
N LYS A 204 2.43 -7.70 -10.98
CA LYS A 204 1.38 -8.68 -10.67
C LYS A 204 1.91 -9.69 -9.67
N ILE A 205 1.21 -9.86 -8.57
CA ILE A 205 1.50 -10.83 -7.52
C ILE A 205 0.30 -11.77 -7.42
N GLY A 206 0.48 -13.04 -7.76
CA GLY A 206 -0.62 -14.00 -7.79
C GLY A 206 -1.17 -14.39 -6.42
N ASP A 207 -2.29 -15.13 -6.42
CA ASP A 207 -2.92 -15.67 -5.22
C ASP A 207 -1.94 -16.54 -4.42
N HIS A 208 -1.91 -16.38 -3.10
CA HIS A 208 -0.99 -17.08 -2.19
C HIS A 208 0.50 -16.91 -2.50
N ALA A 209 0.88 -15.90 -3.27
CA ALA A 209 2.28 -15.61 -3.52
C ALA A 209 2.91 -14.93 -2.29
N VAL A 210 4.16 -15.28 -2.01
CA VAL A 210 4.95 -14.80 -0.88
C VAL A 210 6.20 -14.13 -1.42
N VAL A 211 6.31 -12.84 -1.22
CA VAL A 211 7.53 -12.06 -1.42
C VAL A 211 8.14 -11.87 -0.02
N GLY A 212 9.11 -12.70 0.35
CA GLY A 212 9.84 -12.59 1.62
C GLY A 212 10.57 -11.25 1.80
N ALA A 213 11.17 -11.08 2.99
CA ALA A 213 11.81 -9.83 3.38
C ALA A 213 12.99 -9.44 2.46
N PHE A 214 13.23 -8.14 2.30
CA PHE A 214 14.37 -7.59 1.54
C PHE A 214 14.46 -8.05 0.08
N ASN A 215 13.34 -8.41 -0.53
CA ASN A 215 13.30 -8.81 -1.93
C ASN A 215 13.23 -7.61 -2.89
N ALA A 216 13.79 -7.75 -4.10
CA ALA A 216 13.70 -6.73 -5.15
C ALA A 216 12.79 -7.19 -6.30
N ILE A 217 11.63 -6.55 -6.43
CA ILE A 217 10.60 -6.82 -7.44
C ILE A 217 10.44 -5.57 -8.34
N PRO A 218 11.13 -5.53 -9.50
CA PRO A 218 11.10 -4.40 -10.44
C PRO A 218 9.83 -4.33 -11.31
N PRO A 219 9.65 -3.25 -12.08
CA PRO A 219 8.48 -3.04 -12.93
C PRO A 219 8.25 -4.16 -13.95
N GLY A 220 6.99 -4.48 -14.18
CA GLY A 220 6.60 -5.49 -15.16
C GLY A 220 6.81 -6.94 -14.70
N THR A 221 7.12 -7.14 -13.41
CA THR A 221 7.22 -8.48 -12.84
C THR A 221 5.84 -9.10 -12.70
N GLU A 222 5.71 -10.36 -13.14
CA GLU A 222 4.51 -11.18 -12.93
C GLU A 222 4.87 -12.43 -12.14
N LEU A 223 4.41 -12.52 -10.90
CA LEU A 223 4.52 -13.71 -10.06
C LEU A 223 3.23 -14.50 -10.18
N ASP A 224 3.29 -15.71 -10.73
CA ASP A 224 2.14 -16.61 -10.76
C ASP A 224 1.73 -17.05 -9.34
N PRO A 225 0.53 -17.60 -9.13
CA PRO A 225 0.04 -18.08 -7.84
C PRO A 225 1.01 -19.06 -7.14
N TYR A 226 1.06 -19.02 -5.81
CA TYR A 226 1.94 -19.87 -4.99
C TYR A 226 3.43 -19.77 -5.34
N THR A 227 3.86 -18.62 -5.86
CA THR A 227 5.29 -18.28 -5.96
C THR A 227 5.79 -17.87 -4.58
N GLU A 228 6.89 -18.45 -4.12
CA GLU A 228 7.50 -18.09 -2.84
C GLU A 228 8.96 -17.70 -3.04
N PHE A 229 9.26 -16.45 -2.74
CA PHE A 229 10.62 -15.93 -2.70
C PHE A 229 11.10 -15.94 -1.26
N LEU A 230 12.18 -16.67 -1.02
CA LEU A 230 12.93 -16.56 0.22
C LEU A 230 13.51 -15.14 0.36
N PRO A 231 13.83 -14.70 1.59
CA PRO A 231 14.40 -13.37 1.82
C PRO A 231 15.65 -13.08 0.98
N MET A 232 15.92 -11.80 0.73
CA MET A 232 17.11 -11.32 -0.01
C MET A 232 17.26 -11.89 -1.44
N SER A 233 16.14 -12.07 -2.12
CA SER A 233 16.04 -12.53 -3.50
C SER A 233 15.51 -11.43 -4.43
N GLY A 234 15.62 -11.62 -5.74
CA GLY A 234 15.07 -10.63 -6.66
C GLY A 234 15.11 -11.04 -8.11
N VAL A 235 14.29 -10.36 -8.92
CA VAL A 235 14.20 -10.61 -10.35
C VAL A 235 14.60 -9.39 -11.15
N VAL A 236 14.87 -9.61 -12.44
CA VAL A 236 15.04 -8.53 -13.41
C VAL A 236 13.68 -8.02 -13.89
N LYS A 237 13.65 -6.80 -14.45
CA LYS A 237 12.44 -6.17 -15.00
C LYS A 237 11.76 -7.05 -16.06
N PHE A 238 10.45 -6.92 -16.19
CA PHE A 238 9.62 -7.65 -17.18
C PHE A 238 9.69 -9.19 -17.05
N ARG A 239 9.99 -9.71 -15.86
CA ARG A 239 10.10 -11.14 -15.64
C ARG A 239 8.78 -11.76 -15.20
N ARG A 240 8.39 -12.85 -15.86
CA ARG A 240 7.37 -13.76 -15.33
C ARG A 240 8.02 -14.92 -14.57
N VAL A 241 7.53 -15.19 -13.37
CA VAL A 241 7.96 -16.31 -12.52
C VAL A 241 6.84 -17.32 -12.37
N LYS A 242 7.16 -18.59 -12.65
CA LYS A 242 6.18 -19.69 -12.65
C LYS A 242 5.72 -20.01 -11.23
N GLY A 243 4.44 -20.30 -11.10
CA GLY A 243 3.81 -20.56 -9.80
C GLY A 243 4.18 -21.92 -9.20
N PHE A 244 3.70 -22.15 -7.98
CA PHE A 244 3.93 -23.40 -7.23
C PHE A 244 5.43 -23.75 -7.11
N GLY A 245 6.25 -22.73 -6.85
CA GLY A 245 7.70 -22.84 -6.83
C GLY A 245 8.30 -22.07 -5.67
N LYS A 246 9.45 -22.57 -5.20
CA LYS A 246 10.30 -21.90 -4.21
C LYS A 246 11.49 -21.30 -4.93
N TYR A 247 11.84 -20.08 -4.57
CA TYR A 247 12.78 -19.25 -5.33
C TYR A 247 13.77 -18.56 -4.38
N PHE A 248 15.05 -18.54 -4.76
CA PHE A 248 16.10 -17.88 -4.01
C PHE A 248 17.20 -17.32 -4.93
N GLY A 249 17.79 -16.19 -4.52
CA GLY A 249 18.97 -15.58 -5.17
C GLY A 249 18.69 -14.30 -5.97
N LEU A 250 19.77 -13.70 -6.48
CA LEU A 250 19.80 -12.45 -7.24
C LEU A 250 20.68 -12.60 -8.50
N PRO A 251 20.12 -12.80 -9.71
CA PRO A 251 18.70 -12.98 -9.99
C PRO A 251 18.18 -14.33 -9.49
N VAL A 252 16.86 -14.42 -9.28
CA VAL A 252 16.26 -15.56 -8.61
C VAL A 252 16.30 -16.85 -9.45
N GLY A 253 16.67 -17.94 -8.79
CA GLY A 253 16.60 -19.30 -9.34
C GLY A 253 15.55 -20.13 -8.60
N LYS A 254 14.89 -21.06 -9.30
CA LYS A 254 14.02 -22.04 -8.64
C LYS A 254 14.90 -23.00 -7.85
N ILE A 255 14.59 -23.23 -6.58
CA ILE A 255 15.29 -24.18 -5.72
C ILE A 255 14.51 -25.49 -5.56
N SER A 256 15.22 -26.57 -5.27
CA SER A 256 14.62 -27.85 -4.94
C SER A 256 13.95 -27.79 -3.57
N LEU A 257 12.95 -28.65 -3.36
CA LEU A 257 12.24 -28.70 -2.08
C LEU A 257 13.15 -29.13 -0.94
N LYS A 258 14.05 -30.10 -1.19
CA LYS A 258 15.08 -30.53 -0.22
C LYS A 258 15.98 -29.36 0.20
N ARG A 259 16.37 -28.50 -0.75
CA ARG A 259 17.16 -27.30 -0.45
C ARG A 259 16.35 -26.29 0.35
N TYR A 260 15.09 -26.06 0.00
CA TYR A 260 14.19 -25.16 0.71
C TYR A 260 13.98 -25.58 2.18
N ILE A 261 13.65 -26.85 2.42
CA ILE A 261 13.47 -27.42 3.77
C ILE A 261 14.73 -27.22 4.60
N ARG A 262 15.90 -27.55 4.03
CA ARG A 262 17.20 -27.37 4.70
C ARG A 262 17.50 -25.91 5.01
N MET A 263 17.22 -24.99 4.09
CA MET A 263 17.49 -23.56 4.27
C MET A 263 16.60 -22.91 5.34
N LEU A 264 15.40 -23.44 5.54
CA LEU A 264 14.45 -22.93 6.53
C LEU A 264 14.46 -23.74 7.84
N GLU A 265 15.31 -24.75 7.94
CA GLU A 265 15.42 -25.63 9.11
C GLU A 265 14.05 -26.16 9.56
N ILE A 266 13.24 -26.59 8.58
CA ILE A 266 11.86 -27.04 8.84
C ILE A 266 11.92 -28.36 9.63
N PRO A 267 11.24 -28.47 10.78
CA PRO A 267 11.12 -29.73 11.52
C PRO A 267 10.52 -30.85 10.68
N ASP A 268 10.99 -32.09 10.90
CA ASP A 268 10.55 -33.28 10.16
C ASP A 268 9.03 -33.49 10.20
N GLU A 269 8.39 -33.13 11.33
CA GLU A 269 6.94 -33.18 11.54
C GLU A 269 6.15 -32.24 10.61
N LEU A 270 6.77 -31.15 10.13
CA LEU A 270 6.14 -30.16 9.25
C LEU A 270 6.49 -30.38 7.77
N GLU A 271 7.48 -31.21 7.43
CA GLU A 271 7.82 -31.53 6.04
C GLU A 271 6.62 -32.02 5.21
N PRO A 272 5.71 -32.88 5.74
CA PRO A 272 4.53 -33.32 4.99
C PRO A 272 3.64 -32.17 4.54
N LEU A 273 3.56 -31.08 5.30
CA LEU A 273 2.76 -29.90 4.95
C LEU A 273 3.36 -29.13 3.77
N VAL A 274 4.69 -29.11 3.68
CA VAL A 274 5.45 -28.47 2.60
C VAL A 274 5.36 -29.29 1.29
N LEU A 275 5.27 -30.62 1.40
CA LEU A 275 5.22 -31.55 0.28
C LEU A 275 3.88 -31.55 -0.50
N GLN A 276 2.81 -30.97 0.05
CA GLN A 276 1.45 -30.98 -0.54
C GLN A 276 1.28 -30.11 -1.81
N ASN A 277 2.35 -29.65 -2.47
CA ASN A 277 2.28 -28.76 -3.63
C ASN A 277 1.43 -29.29 -4.81
N LYS A 278 1.47 -30.60 -5.11
CA LYS A 278 0.65 -31.18 -6.20
C LYS A 278 -0.85 -31.08 -5.89
N GLN A 279 -1.23 -31.39 -4.66
CA GLN A 279 -2.62 -31.30 -4.21
C GLN A 279 -3.08 -29.84 -4.18
N ARG A 280 -2.25 -28.90 -3.71
CA ARG A 280 -2.54 -27.45 -3.75
C ARG A 280 -2.80 -26.97 -5.16
N LYS A 281 -1.97 -27.39 -6.13
CA LYS A 281 -2.14 -27.04 -7.54
C LYS A 281 -3.44 -27.57 -8.14
N LYS A 282 -3.83 -28.79 -7.79
CA LYS A 282 -5.11 -29.38 -8.22
C LYS A 282 -6.28 -28.60 -7.62
N ARG A 283 -6.31 -28.44 -6.29
CA ARG A 283 -7.34 -27.70 -5.55
C ARG A 283 -7.51 -26.26 -6.05
N TYR A 284 -6.41 -25.56 -6.30
CA TYR A 284 -6.44 -24.19 -6.83
C TYR A 284 -7.07 -24.11 -8.23
N LYS A 285 -6.74 -25.06 -9.12
CA LYS A 285 -7.35 -25.11 -10.46
C LYS A 285 -8.84 -25.40 -10.40
N GLU A 286 -9.25 -26.32 -9.54
CA GLU A 286 -10.66 -26.66 -9.31
C GLU A 286 -11.43 -25.42 -8.81
N ALA A 287 -10.92 -24.72 -7.80
CA ALA A 287 -11.54 -23.52 -7.25
C ALA A 287 -11.69 -22.38 -8.28
N LYS A 288 -10.68 -22.16 -9.13
CA LYS A 288 -10.75 -21.14 -10.21
C LYS A 288 -11.75 -21.48 -11.30
N ASN A 289 -12.01 -22.77 -11.54
CA ASN A 289 -12.99 -23.19 -12.55
C ASN A 289 -14.43 -23.02 -12.05
N THR A 290 -14.68 -23.17 -10.74
CA THR A 290 -16.00 -22.95 -10.13
C THR A 290 -16.39 -21.46 -10.03
N GLN A 291 -15.41 -20.55 -10.10
CA GLN A 291 -15.62 -19.09 -10.04
C GLN A 291 -15.81 -18.42 -11.41
N LYS A 292 -15.70 -19.17 -12.51
CA LYS A 292 -15.97 -18.69 -13.88
C LYS A 292 -17.39 -19.04 -14.29
#